data_AF-A0A949GQY8-F1
#
_entry.id   AF-A0A949GQY8-F1
#
_cell.length_a   1.000
_cell.length_b   1.000
_cell.length_c   1.000
_cell.angle_alpha   90.00
_cell.angle_beta   90.00
_cell.angle_gamma   90.00
#
_symmetry.space_group_name_H-M   'P 1'
#
loop_
_entity.id
_entity.type
_entity.pdbx_description
1 polymer ?
#
loop_
_entity_poly.entity_id
_entity_poly.type
_entity_poly.pdbx_seq_one_letter_code
_entity_poly.pdbx_strand_id
1 'polypeptide(L)'
;MLKSICLAAAMVAVAAAPAAAAGECGAAPIAPAIPAVSDLAGKTVEAGRAEVVSAYHQVKAYQASLQPFRGCLQQQAKVDQDALTAAQAEGDKGKDKVASLQQSMKDMQSVYDHTVDTETQVATDFNNLHVAQCKVDTDQNICPKKQ
;
A
#
# COMPACT_ATOMS: atom_id res chain seq x y z
N MET A 1 -26.28 7.47 37.65
CA MET A 1 -25.83 8.44 36.64
C MET A 1 -24.38 8.14 36.28
N LEU A 2 -24.14 7.17 35.41
CA LEU A 2 -22.81 6.87 34.87
C LEU A 2 -22.62 7.75 33.63
N LYS A 3 -21.77 8.77 33.72
CA LYS A 3 -21.35 9.56 32.57
C LYS A 3 -20.27 8.79 31.81
N SER A 4 -20.68 8.27 30.65
CA SER A 4 -19.82 7.87 29.55
C SER A 4 -18.69 8.86 29.33
N ILE A 5 -17.46 8.37 29.38
CA ILE A 5 -16.34 8.93 28.62
C ILE A 5 -15.61 7.74 27.99
N CYS A 6 -16.18 7.19 26.93
CA CYS A 6 -15.39 6.47 25.94
C CYS A 6 -14.54 7.53 25.25
N LEU A 7 -13.35 7.80 25.81
CA LEU A 7 -12.29 8.44 25.05
C LEU A 7 -12.05 7.55 23.84
N ALA A 8 -12.50 8.02 22.68
CA ALA A 8 -12.05 7.56 21.39
C ALA A 8 -10.53 7.76 21.37
N ALA A 9 -9.82 6.70 21.73
CA ALA A 9 -8.46 6.50 21.27
C ALA A 9 -8.58 6.45 19.75
N ALA A 10 -8.36 7.61 19.12
CA ALA A 10 -8.05 7.71 17.71
C ALA A 10 -6.81 6.83 17.52
N MET A 11 -7.05 5.57 17.20
CA MET A 11 -6.04 4.68 16.68
C MET A 11 -5.60 5.32 15.37
N VAL A 12 -4.51 6.08 15.43
CA VAL A 12 -3.59 6.14 14.31
C VAL A 12 -3.01 4.73 14.23
N ALA A 13 -3.79 3.83 13.64
CA ALA A 13 -3.26 2.60 13.08
C ALA A 13 -2.41 3.06 11.91
N VAL A 14 -1.20 3.51 12.23
CA VAL A 14 -0.08 3.42 11.30
C VAL A 14 -0.12 1.95 10.92
N ALA A 15 -0.50 1.68 9.66
CA ALA A 15 -0.43 0.36 9.08
C ALA A 15 1.00 -0.11 9.27
N ALA A 16 1.24 -0.83 10.37
CA ALA A 16 2.52 -1.41 10.68
C ALA A 16 2.68 -2.52 9.66
N ALA A 17 3.31 -2.20 8.55
CA ALA A 17 3.74 -3.20 7.58
C ALA A 17 4.51 -4.28 8.36
N PRO A 18 4.39 -5.57 7.98
CA PRO A 18 5.15 -6.63 8.63
C PRO A 18 6.65 -6.36 8.42
N ALA A 19 7.29 -5.71 9.39
CA ALA A 19 8.67 -5.24 9.29
C ALA A 19 9.70 -6.39 9.33
N ALA A 20 9.25 -7.62 9.60
CA ALA A 20 10.14 -8.76 9.85
C ALA A 20 10.72 -9.41 8.59
N ALA A 21 10.06 -9.31 7.42
CA ALA A 21 10.51 -9.96 6.18
C ALA A 21 11.29 -9.04 5.21
N ALA A 22 11.22 -7.72 5.43
CA ALA A 22 11.73 -6.73 4.48
C ALA A 22 13.18 -6.29 4.80
N GLY A 23 13.88 -6.95 5.72
CA GLY A 23 15.18 -6.50 6.24
C GLY A 23 16.24 -6.22 5.15
N GLU A 24 16.26 -7.05 4.09
CA GLU A 24 17.15 -6.89 2.92
C GLU A 24 16.59 -5.91 1.87
N CYS A 25 15.26 -5.75 1.81
CA CYS A 25 14.55 -4.93 0.82
C CYS A 25 14.25 -3.50 1.29
N GLY A 26 14.59 -3.18 2.54
CA GLY A 26 14.28 -1.91 3.19
C GLY A 26 12.83 -1.81 3.65
N ALA A 27 12.40 -0.60 4.02
CA ALA A 27 11.02 -0.37 4.43
C ALA A 27 10.09 -0.32 3.22
N ALA A 28 8.87 -0.85 3.38
CA ALA A 28 7.82 -0.66 2.40
C ALA A 28 7.56 0.85 2.18
N PRO A 29 7.39 1.31 0.93
CA PRO A 29 7.06 2.69 0.66
C PRO A 29 5.80 3.14 1.40
N ILE A 30 5.81 4.39 1.87
CA ILE A 30 4.68 4.97 2.59
C ILE A 30 3.61 5.40 1.58
N ALA A 31 2.40 4.87 1.74
CA ALA A 31 1.26 5.26 0.94
C ALA A 31 0.92 6.75 1.16
N PRO A 32 0.57 7.49 0.10
CA PRO A 32 0.19 8.89 0.24
C PRO A 32 -1.18 9.01 0.92
N ALA A 33 -1.35 10.05 1.72
CA ALA A 33 -2.66 10.42 2.24
C ALA A 33 -3.47 11.08 1.13
N ILE A 34 -4.43 10.36 0.56
CA ILE A 34 -5.34 10.92 -0.43
C ILE A 34 -6.41 11.75 0.29
N PRO A 35 -6.64 13.01 -0.12
CA PRO A 35 -7.75 13.81 0.41
C PRO A 35 -9.07 13.07 0.26
N ALA A 36 -9.93 13.17 1.27
CA ALA A 36 -11.27 12.63 1.20
C ALA A 36 -12.12 13.48 0.24
N VAL A 37 -13.18 12.89 -0.30
CA VAL A 37 -14.15 13.63 -1.14
C VAL A 37 -14.77 14.82 -0.40
N SER A 38 -14.95 14.69 0.92
CA SER A 38 -15.43 15.80 1.77
C SER A 38 -14.49 16.99 1.79
N ASP A 39 -13.19 16.79 1.52
CA ASP A 39 -12.19 17.86 1.55
C ASP A 39 -12.30 18.78 0.32
N LEU A 40 -13.08 18.37 -0.70
CA LEU A 40 -13.45 19.21 -1.83
C LEU A 40 -14.65 20.12 -1.51
N ALA A 41 -15.39 19.86 -0.43
CA ALA A 41 -16.58 20.64 -0.10
C ALA A 41 -16.22 22.09 0.23
N GLY A 42 -16.85 23.04 -0.48
CA GLY A 42 -16.60 24.48 -0.28
C GLY A 42 -15.31 25.01 -0.95
N LYS A 43 -14.55 24.17 -1.67
CA LYS A 43 -13.43 24.62 -2.50
C LYS A 43 -13.93 25.13 -3.86
N THR A 44 -13.17 26.04 -4.48
CA THR A 44 -13.41 26.42 -5.88
C THR A 44 -13.00 25.27 -6.82
N VAL A 45 -13.47 25.31 -8.07
CA VAL A 45 -13.13 24.29 -9.07
C VAL A 45 -11.61 24.23 -9.28
N GLU A 46 -10.92 25.37 -9.33
CA GLU A 46 -9.47 25.44 -9.51
C GLU A 46 -8.72 24.85 -8.31
N ALA A 47 -9.16 25.15 -7.09
CA ALA A 47 -8.56 24.59 -5.87
C ALA A 47 -8.73 23.07 -5.81
N GLY A 48 -9.92 22.56 -6.14
CA GLY A 48 -10.17 21.12 -6.21
C GLY A 48 -9.37 20.43 -7.32
N ARG A 49 -9.21 21.06 -8.50
CA ARG A 49 -8.32 20.55 -9.57
C ARG A 49 -6.87 20.45 -9.11
N ALA A 50 -6.35 21.49 -8.46
CA ALA A 50 -4.98 21.48 -7.95
C ALA A 50 -4.73 20.35 -6.94
N GLU A 51 -5.72 20.05 -6.12
CA GLU A 51 -5.67 18.96 -5.15
C GLU A 51 -5.69 17.58 -5.80
N VAL A 52 -6.54 17.37 -6.81
CA VAL A 52 -6.53 16.15 -7.63
C VAL A 52 -5.19 15.98 -8.35
N VAL A 53 -4.63 17.03 -8.95
CA VAL A 53 -3.31 16.96 -9.61
C VAL A 53 -2.20 16.64 -8.61
N SER A 54 -2.22 17.26 -7.43
CA SER A 54 -1.27 16.94 -6.35
C SER A 54 -1.38 15.49 -5.91
N ALA A 55 -2.60 14.99 -5.66
CA ALA A 55 -2.85 13.61 -5.31
C ALA A 55 -2.37 12.65 -6.41
N TYR A 56 -2.59 12.97 -7.69
CA TYR A 56 -2.10 12.18 -8.82
C TYR A 56 -0.58 12.04 -8.79
N HIS A 57 0.16 13.14 -8.60
CA HIS A 57 1.63 13.09 -8.52
C HIS A 57 2.12 12.22 -7.36
N GLN A 58 1.45 12.30 -6.21
CA GLN A 58 1.78 11.46 -5.04
C GLN A 58 1.51 9.98 -5.30
N VAL A 59 0.36 9.63 -5.90
CA VAL A 59 0.04 8.26 -6.31
C VAL A 59 1.09 7.73 -7.28
N LYS A 60 1.46 8.51 -8.31
CA LYS A 60 2.48 8.11 -9.29
C LYS A 60 3.84 7.88 -8.65
N ALA A 61 4.27 8.76 -7.73
CA ALA A 61 5.53 8.59 -7.00
C ALA A 61 5.51 7.33 -6.13
N TYR A 62 4.40 7.09 -5.42
CA TYR A 62 4.21 5.89 -4.63
C TYR A 62 4.28 4.61 -5.47
N GLN A 63 3.54 4.53 -6.58
CA GLN A 63 3.58 3.40 -7.51
C GLN A 63 4.98 3.15 -8.08
N ALA A 64 5.71 4.21 -8.43
CA ALA A 64 7.09 4.09 -8.90
C ALA A 64 8.03 3.52 -7.84
N SER A 65 7.80 3.84 -6.56
CA SER A 65 8.58 3.29 -5.43
C SER A 65 8.19 1.85 -5.05
N LEU A 66 6.94 1.44 -5.30
CA LEU A 66 6.46 0.08 -5.02
C LEU A 66 7.11 -0.96 -5.93
N GLN A 67 7.32 -0.63 -7.21
CA GLN A 67 7.87 -1.57 -8.19
C GLN A 67 9.24 -2.15 -7.77
N PRO A 68 10.27 -1.35 -7.46
CA PRO A 68 11.56 -1.88 -7.03
C PRO A 68 11.48 -2.63 -5.70
N PHE A 69 10.64 -2.17 -4.76
CA PHE A 69 10.44 -2.85 -3.47
C PHE A 69 9.85 -4.25 -3.66
N ARG A 70 8.75 -4.36 -4.41
CA ARG A 70 8.12 -5.65 -4.75
C ARG A 70 9.05 -6.55 -5.56
N GLY A 71 9.84 -5.98 -6.46
CA GLY A 71 10.86 -6.71 -7.20
C GLY A 71 11.92 -7.32 -6.29
N CYS A 72 12.36 -6.59 -5.26
CA CYS A 72 13.27 -7.13 -4.24
C CYS A 72 12.65 -8.29 -3.45
N LEU A 73 11.40 -8.13 -2.97
CA LEU A 73 10.71 -9.20 -2.23
C LEU A 73 10.60 -10.49 -3.04
N GLN A 74 10.25 -10.38 -4.33
CA GLN A 74 10.18 -11.53 -5.23
C GLN A 74 11.55 -12.17 -5.45
N GLN A 75 12.60 -11.35 -5.60
CA GLN A 75 13.97 -11.85 -5.74
C GLN A 75 14.43 -12.58 -4.47
N GLN A 76 14.15 -12.04 -3.29
CA GLN A 76 14.51 -12.67 -2.02
C GLN A 76 13.70 -13.96 -1.79
N ALA A 77 12.42 -13.97 -2.13
CA ALA A 77 11.59 -15.19 -2.10
C ALA A 77 12.16 -16.29 -3.02
N LYS A 78 12.71 -15.91 -4.18
CA LYS A 78 13.40 -16.87 -5.06
C LYS A 78 14.68 -17.40 -4.42
N VAL A 79 15.50 -16.55 -3.80
CA VAL A 79 16.72 -16.96 -3.09
C VAL A 79 16.37 -17.95 -1.97
N ASP A 80 15.33 -17.66 -1.20
CA ASP A 80 14.86 -18.54 -0.11
C ASP A 80 14.31 -19.87 -0.65
N GLN A 81 13.63 -19.86 -1.80
CA GLN A 81 13.14 -21.07 -2.46
C GLN A 81 14.29 -21.97 -2.96
N ASP A 82 15.34 -21.37 -3.52
CA ASP A 82 16.54 -22.08 -3.96
C ASP A 82 17.27 -22.69 -2.73
N ALA A 83 17.38 -21.92 -1.64
CA ALA A 83 17.96 -22.38 -0.37
C ALA A 83 17.11 -23.48 0.31
N LEU A 84 15.77 -23.40 0.17
CA LEU A 84 14.84 -24.37 0.71
C LEU A 84 15.03 -25.72 0.04
N THR A 85 15.17 -25.72 -1.29
CA THR A 85 15.42 -26.93 -2.08
C THR A 85 16.73 -27.60 -1.66
N ALA A 86 17.79 -26.81 -1.44
CA ALA A 86 19.07 -27.32 -0.95
C ALA A 86 18.95 -27.89 0.48
N ALA A 87 18.27 -27.19 1.39
CA ALA A 87 18.07 -27.64 2.77
C ALA A 87 17.23 -28.94 2.85
N GLN A 88 16.25 -29.12 1.96
CA GLN A 88 15.46 -30.35 1.87
C GLN A 88 16.32 -31.56 1.46
N ALA A 89 17.34 -31.36 0.60
CA ALA A 89 18.26 -32.41 0.20
C ALA A 89 19.19 -32.88 1.34
N GLU A 90 19.35 -32.10 2.40
CA GLU A 90 20.15 -32.44 3.60
C GLU A 90 19.40 -33.37 4.58
N GLY A 91 18.11 -33.67 4.32
CA GLY A 91 17.29 -34.56 5.14
C GLY A 91 17.10 -34.05 6.58
N ASP A 92 17.33 -34.91 7.57
CA ASP A 92 17.13 -34.56 8.98
C ASP A 92 18.02 -33.40 9.47
N LYS A 93 19.17 -33.17 8.83
CA LYS A 93 20.09 -32.06 9.18
C LYS A 93 19.57 -30.69 8.73
N GLY A 94 18.63 -30.65 7.78
CA GLY A 94 18.08 -29.42 7.21
C GLY A 94 16.73 -28.97 7.80
N LYS A 95 16.12 -29.74 8.71
CA LYS A 95 14.72 -29.53 9.16
C LYS A 95 14.45 -28.13 9.74
N ASP A 96 15.34 -27.62 10.59
CA ASP A 96 15.17 -26.29 11.18
C ASP A 96 15.30 -25.18 10.13
N LYS A 97 16.20 -25.36 9.16
CA LYS A 97 16.42 -24.44 8.04
C LYS A 97 15.23 -24.43 7.08
N VAL A 98 14.63 -25.60 6.82
CA VAL A 98 13.40 -25.72 6.02
C VAL A 98 12.26 -24.92 6.65
N ALA A 99 12.02 -25.09 7.95
CA ALA A 99 10.96 -24.36 8.65
C ALA A 99 11.18 -22.84 8.63
N SER A 100 12.42 -22.39 8.88
CA SER A 100 12.78 -20.98 8.84
C SER A 100 12.60 -20.36 7.45
N LEU A 101 13.02 -21.05 6.39
CA LEU A 101 12.90 -20.55 5.01
C LEU A 101 11.43 -20.50 4.56
N GLN A 102 10.63 -21.50 4.92
CA GLN A 102 9.20 -21.49 4.66
C GLN A 102 8.49 -20.32 5.35
N GLN A 103 8.89 -20.00 6.59
CA GLN A 103 8.34 -18.85 7.30
C GLN A 103 8.76 -17.53 6.64
N SER A 104 10.04 -17.39 6.30
CA SER A 104 10.56 -16.21 5.58
C SER A 104 9.80 -15.92 4.28
N MET A 105 9.55 -16.95 3.46
CA MET A 105 8.77 -16.80 2.23
C MET A 105 7.32 -16.39 2.49
N LYS A 106 6.67 -16.94 3.53
CA LYS A 106 5.31 -16.54 3.92
C LYS A 106 5.26 -15.09 4.37
N ASP A 107 6.25 -14.66 5.15
CA ASP A 107 6.33 -13.29 5.63
C ASP A 107 6.55 -12.31 4.46
N MET A 108 7.43 -12.64 3.51
CA MET A 108 7.62 -11.85 2.29
C MET A 108 6.36 -11.77 1.43
N GLN A 109 5.65 -12.89 1.27
CA GLN A 109 4.37 -12.91 0.56
C GLN A 109 3.33 -12.03 1.25
N SER A 110 3.23 -12.11 2.58
CA SER A 110 2.32 -11.26 3.36
C SER A 110 2.64 -9.77 3.20
N VAL A 111 3.92 -9.40 3.17
CA VAL A 111 4.33 -8.01 2.91
C VAL A 111 3.95 -7.61 1.48
N TYR A 112 4.22 -8.46 0.50
CA TYR A 112 3.85 -8.21 -0.90
C TYR A 112 2.35 -7.97 -1.04
N ASP A 113 1.52 -8.87 -0.50
CA ASP A 113 0.07 -8.79 -0.57
C ASP A 113 -0.45 -7.50 0.09
N HIS A 114 0.08 -7.16 1.27
CA HIS A 114 -0.25 -5.90 1.93
C HIS A 114 0.06 -4.68 1.06
N THR A 115 1.17 -4.68 0.32
CA THR A 115 1.45 -3.58 -0.62
C THR A 115 0.46 -3.53 -1.77
N VAL A 116 -0.05 -4.66 -2.27
CA VAL A 116 -1.07 -4.72 -3.33
C VAL A 116 -2.41 -4.19 -2.83
N ASP A 117 -2.81 -4.59 -1.63
CA ASP A 117 -4.03 -4.12 -0.99
C ASP A 117 -3.97 -2.60 -0.76
N THR A 118 -2.83 -2.11 -0.25
CA THR A 118 -2.63 -0.68 -0.01
C THR A 118 -2.65 0.12 -1.32
N GLU A 119 -2.01 -0.36 -2.38
CA GLU A 119 -2.04 0.30 -3.69
C GLU A 119 -3.47 0.35 -4.25
N THR A 120 -4.23 -0.72 -4.08
CA THR A 120 -5.63 -0.80 -4.51
C THR A 120 -6.49 0.22 -3.75
N GLN A 121 -6.29 0.35 -2.44
CA GLN A 121 -6.97 1.36 -1.63
C GLN A 121 -6.61 2.78 -2.09
N VAL A 122 -5.32 3.09 -2.26
CA VAL A 122 -4.84 4.39 -2.75
C VAL A 122 -5.43 4.73 -4.12
N ALA A 123 -5.46 3.77 -5.05
CA ALA A 123 -6.06 3.96 -6.37
C ALA A 123 -7.57 4.20 -6.29
N THR A 124 -8.26 3.48 -5.41
CA THR A 124 -9.71 3.65 -5.17
C THR A 124 -10.02 5.03 -4.60
N ASP A 125 -9.28 5.47 -3.59
CA ASP A 125 -9.46 6.78 -2.95
C ASP A 125 -9.18 7.92 -3.95
N PHE A 126 -8.10 7.79 -4.73
CA PHE A 126 -7.79 8.76 -5.77
C PHE A 126 -8.89 8.83 -6.83
N ASN A 127 -9.40 7.68 -7.27
CA ASN A 127 -10.48 7.64 -8.25
C ASN A 127 -11.76 8.29 -7.69
N ASN A 128 -12.10 8.04 -6.43
CA ASN A 128 -13.25 8.67 -5.78
C ASN A 128 -13.10 10.20 -5.71
N LEU A 129 -11.91 10.69 -5.33
CA LEU A 129 -11.59 12.12 -5.31
C LEU A 129 -11.68 12.73 -6.72
N HIS A 130 -11.09 12.08 -7.72
CA HIS A 130 -11.10 12.53 -9.11
C HIS A 130 -12.53 12.59 -9.68
N VAL A 131 -13.33 11.54 -9.47
CA VAL A 131 -14.74 11.50 -9.87
C VAL A 131 -15.57 12.58 -9.17
N ALA A 132 -15.32 12.84 -7.89
CA ALA A 132 -16.02 13.89 -7.16
C ALA A 132 -15.70 15.29 -7.72
N GLN A 133 -14.43 15.58 -7.99
CA GLN A 133 -14.03 16.82 -8.64
C GLN A 133 -14.69 16.97 -10.02
N CYS A 134 -14.78 15.88 -10.77
CA CYS A 134 -15.43 15.86 -12.07
C CYS A 134 -16.94 16.14 -12.06
N LYS A 135 -17.62 15.96 -10.92
CA LYS A 135 -19.04 16.32 -10.79
C LYS A 135 -19.26 17.81 -10.60
N VAL A 136 -18.27 18.53 -10.05
CA VAL A 136 -18.34 19.97 -9.80
C VAL A 136 -17.65 20.79 -10.89
N ASP A 137 -16.79 20.14 -11.67
CA ASP A 137 -16.09 20.72 -12.81
C ASP A 137 -16.92 20.62 -14.10
N THR A 138 -17.57 21.71 -14.48
CA THR A 138 -18.43 21.77 -15.68
C THR A 138 -17.65 21.71 -16.99
N ASP A 139 -16.33 21.91 -16.97
CA ASP A 139 -15.50 22.01 -18.17
C ASP A 139 -15.05 20.65 -18.73
N GLN A 140 -15.32 19.53 -18.02
CA GLN A 140 -15.16 18.11 -18.39
C GLN A 140 -13.86 17.65 -19.11
N ASN A 141 -12.90 18.53 -19.42
CA ASN A 141 -11.72 18.22 -20.23
C ASN A 141 -10.72 17.29 -19.53
N ILE A 142 -10.86 17.09 -18.22
CA ILE A 142 -9.97 16.28 -17.38
C ILE A 142 -10.68 15.04 -16.83
N CYS A 143 -11.94 14.83 -17.19
CA CYS A 143 -12.80 13.82 -16.59
C CYS A 143 -12.91 12.57 -17.44
N PRO A 144 -12.90 11.36 -16.85
CA PRO A 144 -13.16 10.14 -17.58
C PRO A 144 -14.55 10.26 -18.22
N LYS A 145 -14.61 10.11 -19.55
CA LYS A 145 -15.88 10.13 -20.27
C LYS A 145 -16.77 9.04 -19.67
N LYS A 146 -18.03 9.39 -19.37
CA LYS A 146 -19.03 8.41 -18.91
C LYS A 146 -19.02 7.24 -19.89
N GLN A 147 -18.64 6.06 -19.39
CA GLN A 147 -18.86 4.79 -20.10
C GLN A 147 -20.34 4.45 -20.09
#